data_AF-A0A351KCW3-F1
#
_entry.id   AF-A0A351KCW3-F1
#
_cell.length_a   1.000
_cell.length_b   1.000
_cell.length_c   1.000
_cell.angle_alpha   90.00
_cell.angle_beta   90.00
_cell.angle_gamma   90.00
#
_symmetry.space_group_name_H-M   'P 1'
#
loop_
_entity.id
_entity.type
_entity.pdbx_description
1 polymer ?
#
loop_
_entity_poly.entity_id
_entity_poly.type
_entity_poly.pdbx_seq_one_letter_code
_entity_poly.pdbx_strand_id
1 'polypeptide(L)'
;EDIKKVFVTAHDITPVWHIRMQAAFQKYTDNAVSKTVNFRNDASEKEVRDVFTLAYKLGCKGVTIYRDGSRSGQVLNVGTDNKKVGNISGDDGSTPRERPQLTKGITEKVRVGCGNLYVTVNYDENGICEVFTNVGKAGGCPSQSEATARLISIGLRSGMDVESIIHQLKGIRCHSTLRQRANNKDIKVLSCPDAIARTIEKLMNSKEIKNCDDETIADNMYIDDLIEEEKPKKQDVCPECGNKITHADGCVICPNCGYSKCS
;
A
#
# COMPACT_ATOMS: atom_id res chain seq x y z
N GLU A 1 -37.21 7.75 -22.27
CA GLU A 1 -37.32 7.57 -20.79
C GLU A 1 -37.21 6.12 -20.35
N ASP A 2 -37.69 5.16 -21.14
CA ASP A 2 -37.72 3.74 -20.76
C ASP A 2 -36.34 3.13 -20.53
N ILE A 3 -35.33 3.51 -21.33
CA ILE A 3 -33.94 3.07 -21.14
C ILE A 3 -33.42 3.47 -19.74
N LYS A 4 -33.71 4.69 -19.27
CA LYS A 4 -33.26 5.15 -17.94
C LYS A 4 -33.90 4.35 -16.80
N LYS A 5 -35.13 3.86 -16.97
CA LYS A 5 -35.81 3.03 -15.98
C LYS A 5 -35.18 1.63 -15.86
N VAL A 6 -34.56 1.15 -16.94
CA VAL A 6 -33.87 -0.16 -16.96
C VAL A 6 -32.47 -0.06 -16.35
N PHE A 7 -31.72 0.99 -16.67
CA PHE A 7 -30.33 1.17 -16.22
C PHE A 7 -30.22 2.06 -14.97
N VAL A 8 -30.93 1.68 -13.90
CA VAL A 8 -30.83 2.36 -12.60
C VAL A 8 -29.58 1.92 -11.83
N THR A 9 -29.00 2.83 -11.05
CA THR A 9 -27.86 2.57 -10.17
C THR A 9 -28.31 2.30 -8.74
N ALA A 10 -27.37 1.95 -7.86
CA ALA A 10 -27.68 1.70 -6.46
C ALA A 10 -28.28 2.92 -5.74
N HIS A 11 -27.90 4.15 -6.10
CA HIS A 11 -28.42 5.37 -5.47
C HIS A 11 -29.79 5.79 -6.02
N ASP A 12 -30.18 5.27 -7.18
CA ASP A 12 -31.50 5.48 -7.77
C ASP A 12 -32.57 4.58 -7.13
N ILE A 13 -32.15 3.53 -6.43
CA ILE A 13 -33.03 2.56 -5.78
C ILE A 13 -33.21 2.94 -4.31
N THR A 14 -34.47 3.11 -3.90
CA THR A 14 -34.77 3.44 -2.49
C THR A 14 -34.31 2.31 -1.53
N PRO A 15 -33.92 2.63 -0.28
CA PRO A 15 -33.52 1.63 0.71
C PRO A 15 -34.54 0.50 0.96
N VAL A 16 -35.83 0.80 0.88
CA VAL A 16 -36.92 -0.17 1.01
C VAL A 16 -36.85 -1.25 -0.08
N TRP A 17 -36.56 -0.85 -1.33
CA TRP A 17 -36.44 -1.78 -2.45
C TRP A 17 -35.19 -2.65 -2.35
N HIS A 18 -34.10 -2.13 -1.81
CA HIS A 18 -32.92 -2.95 -1.49
C HIS A 18 -33.26 -4.08 -0.51
N ILE A 19 -34.00 -3.78 0.56
CA ILE A 19 -34.42 -4.79 1.55
C ILE A 19 -35.41 -5.79 0.96
N ARG A 20 -36.40 -5.34 0.18
CA ARG A 20 -37.36 -6.24 -0.47
C ARG A 20 -36.66 -7.22 -1.41
N MET A 21 -35.67 -6.74 -2.16
CA MET A 21 -34.85 -7.59 -3.01
C MET A 21 -34.05 -8.60 -2.18
N GLN A 22 -33.39 -8.16 -1.10
CA GLN A 22 -32.66 -9.05 -0.21
C GLN A 22 -33.57 -10.13 0.40
N ALA A 23 -34.77 -9.76 0.85
CA ALA A 23 -35.75 -10.69 1.41
C ALA A 23 -36.22 -11.74 0.39
N ALA A 24 -36.42 -11.33 -0.88
CA ALA A 24 -36.80 -12.25 -1.95
C ALA A 24 -35.77 -13.38 -2.13
N PHE A 25 -34.47 -13.04 -2.11
CA PHE A 25 -33.40 -14.04 -2.13
C PHE A 25 -33.28 -14.82 -0.81
N GLN A 26 -33.44 -14.14 0.33
CA GLN A 26 -33.31 -14.76 1.64
C GLN A 26 -34.30 -15.92 1.85
N LYS A 27 -35.50 -15.84 1.27
CA LYS A 27 -36.54 -16.88 1.33
C LYS A 27 -36.05 -18.25 0.84
N TYR A 28 -35.11 -18.28 -0.09
CA TYR A 28 -34.56 -19.50 -0.70
C TYR A 28 -33.08 -19.69 -0.39
N THR A 29 -32.57 -19.02 0.66
CA THR A 29 -31.16 -19.11 1.08
C THR A 29 -31.08 -19.58 2.53
N ASP A 30 -30.49 -20.76 2.74
CA ASP A 30 -30.31 -21.36 4.07
C ASP A 30 -29.30 -20.60 4.92
N ASN A 31 -28.28 -20.02 4.29
CA ASN A 31 -27.36 -19.06 4.92
C ASN A 31 -27.89 -17.62 4.86
N ALA A 32 -27.08 -16.63 5.22
CA ALA A 32 -27.42 -15.21 5.10
C ALA A 32 -27.09 -14.65 3.71
N VAL A 33 -27.81 -13.60 3.30
CA VAL A 33 -27.54 -12.87 2.04
C VAL A 33 -26.65 -11.65 2.33
N SER A 34 -25.46 -11.59 1.71
CA SER A 34 -24.59 -10.42 1.76
C SER A 34 -25.06 -9.36 0.77
N LYS A 35 -25.73 -8.31 1.27
CA LYS A 35 -26.23 -7.19 0.46
C LYS A 35 -26.14 -5.88 1.24
N THR A 36 -25.53 -4.88 0.62
CA THR A 36 -25.50 -3.51 1.14
C THR A 36 -26.76 -2.74 0.75
N VAL A 37 -27.43 -2.10 1.71
CA VAL A 37 -28.47 -1.11 1.49
C VAL A 37 -27.81 0.27 1.43
N ASN A 38 -27.79 0.87 0.24
CA ASN A 38 -27.20 2.19 0.06
C ASN A 38 -28.20 3.28 0.43
N PHE A 39 -27.73 4.28 1.16
CA PHE A 39 -28.46 5.48 1.53
C PHE A 39 -27.77 6.71 0.95
N ARG A 40 -28.56 7.72 0.60
CA ARG A 40 -28.06 9.05 0.26
C ARG A 40 -27.43 9.72 1.49
N ASN A 41 -26.60 10.72 1.27
CA ASN A 41 -25.88 11.41 2.33
C ASN A 41 -26.84 12.10 3.33
N ASP A 42 -27.94 12.63 2.82
CA ASP A 42 -29.01 13.30 3.57
C ASP A 42 -29.98 12.34 4.29
N ALA A 43 -29.74 11.02 4.25
CA ALA A 43 -30.60 10.05 4.90
C ALA A 43 -30.63 10.23 6.43
N SER A 44 -31.84 10.25 6.98
CA SER A 44 -32.12 10.43 8.39
C SER A 44 -31.95 9.14 9.20
N GLU A 45 -31.73 9.27 10.51
CA GLU A 45 -31.68 8.12 11.42
C GLU A 45 -33.00 7.33 11.44
N LYS A 46 -34.13 8.01 11.24
CA LYS A 46 -35.45 7.38 11.17
C LYS A 46 -35.53 6.43 9.96
N GLU A 47 -35.08 6.85 8.79
CA GLU A 47 -35.07 6.01 7.58
C GLU A 47 -34.18 4.78 7.76
N VAL A 48 -33.04 4.93 8.42
CA VAL A 48 -32.16 3.81 8.78
C VAL A 48 -32.87 2.83 9.73
N ARG A 49 -33.55 3.34 10.76
CA ARG A 49 -34.36 2.53 11.69
C ARG A 49 -35.48 1.77 10.97
N ASP A 50 -36.15 2.42 10.03
CA ASP A 50 -37.25 1.82 9.27
C ASP A 50 -36.74 0.67 8.39
N VAL A 51 -35.54 0.78 7.82
CA VAL A 51 -34.87 -0.30 7.07
C VAL A 51 -34.55 -1.51 7.96
N PHE A 52 -33.99 -1.30 9.15
CA PHE A 52 -33.75 -2.40 10.09
C PHE A 52 -35.05 -3.07 10.52
N THR A 53 -36.08 -2.28 10.81
CA THR A 53 -37.41 -2.77 11.20
C THR A 53 -38.05 -3.58 10.06
N LEU A 54 -37.95 -3.10 8.82
CA LEU A 54 -38.47 -3.78 7.64
C LEU A 54 -37.76 -5.11 7.39
N ALA A 55 -36.43 -5.12 7.48
CA ALA A 55 -35.64 -6.32 7.27
C ALA A 55 -35.97 -7.41 8.30
N TYR A 56 -36.15 -7.02 9.56
CA TYR A 56 -36.62 -7.92 10.62
C TYR A 56 -38.00 -8.50 10.30
N LYS A 57 -38.96 -7.65 9.93
CA LYS A 57 -40.32 -8.08 9.56
C LYS A 57 -40.36 -9.02 8.35
N LEU A 58 -39.43 -8.87 7.41
CA LEU A 58 -39.33 -9.71 6.21
C LEU A 58 -38.44 -10.95 6.40
N GLY A 59 -37.90 -11.20 7.59
CA GLY A 59 -37.11 -12.39 7.89
C GLY A 59 -35.69 -12.38 7.31
N CYS A 60 -35.12 -11.21 7.04
CA CYS A 60 -33.70 -11.09 6.67
C CYS A 60 -32.80 -11.51 7.84
N LYS A 61 -31.80 -12.37 7.57
CA LYS A 61 -30.87 -12.86 8.61
C LYS A 61 -29.78 -11.86 9.00
N GLY A 62 -29.59 -10.81 8.21
CA GLY A 62 -28.65 -9.74 8.47
C GLY A 62 -28.92 -8.55 7.55
N VAL A 63 -28.42 -7.38 7.92
CA VAL A 63 -28.51 -6.15 7.12
C VAL A 63 -27.19 -5.40 7.21
N THR A 64 -26.64 -5.03 6.06
CA THR A 64 -25.51 -4.12 5.96
C THR A 64 -26.00 -2.83 5.34
N ILE A 65 -25.76 -1.69 6.00
CA ILE A 65 -26.08 -0.37 5.45
C ILE A 65 -24.81 0.37 5.07
N TYR A 66 -24.90 1.22 4.06
CA TYR A 66 -23.88 2.20 3.73
C TYR A 66 -24.57 3.53 3.43
N ARG A 67 -24.29 4.56 4.23
CA ARG A 67 -24.74 5.92 3.95
C ARG A 67 -23.64 6.67 3.24
N ASP A 68 -23.97 7.29 2.12
CA ASP A 68 -23.05 8.15 1.40
C ASP A 68 -22.52 9.27 2.33
N GLY A 69 -21.25 9.63 2.21
CA GLY A 69 -20.54 10.54 3.12
C GLY A 69 -20.28 10.03 4.54
N SER A 70 -20.61 8.77 4.89
CA SER A 70 -20.39 8.25 6.25
C SER A 70 -18.94 7.86 6.58
N ARG A 71 -18.05 7.82 5.59
CA ARG A 71 -16.62 7.52 5.74
C ARG A 71 -15.79 8.63 5.09
N SER A 72 -14.62 8.91 5.66
CA SER A 72 -13.70 9.97 5.20
C SER A 72 -13.12 9.72 3.81
N GLY A 73 -12.99 8.45 3.39
CA GLY A 73 -12.60 8.05 2.04
C GLY A 73 -13.70 7.26 1.36
N GLN A 74 -14.15 7.72 0.20
CA GLN A 74 -15.11 7.00 -0.64
C GLN A 74 -14.41 6.58 -1.94
N VAL A 75 -14.37 5.29 -2.21
CA VAL A 75 -13.75 4.73 -3.42
C VAL A 75 -14.66 4.90 -4.65
N LEU A 76 -15.93 5.25 -4.44
CA LEU A 76 -16.94 5.45 -5.48
C LEU A 76 -17.64 6.79 -5.24
N ASN A 77 -17.15 7.83 -5.91
CA ASN A 77 -17.82 9.13 -5.93
C ASN A 77 -18.96 9.08 -6.95
N VAL A 78 -20.20 9.32 -6.49
CA VAL A 78 -21.27 9.73 -7.41
C VAL A 78 -20.86 11.12 -7.88
N GLY A 79 -20.52 11.23 -9.16
CA GLY A 79 -19.98 12.45 -9.75
C GLY A 79 -20.95 13.63 -9.62
N THR A 80 -20.89 14.33 -8.51
CA THR A 80 -21.52 15.63 -8.30
C THR A 80 -20.64 16.48 -7.40
N ASP A 81 -20.11 17.52 -8.04
CA ASP A 81 -19.54 18.76 -7.52
C ASP A 81 -18.16 18.74 -6.85
N ASN A 82 -17.21 19.19 -7.67
CA ASN A 82 -16.01 19.95 -7.33
C ASN A 82 -16.28 21.04 -6.26
N LYS A 83 -16.38 20.66 -4.99
CA LYS A 83 -15.99 21.54 -3.90
C LYS A 83 -14.56 21.20 -3.53
N LYS A 84 -13.65 22.08 -3.96
CA LYS A 84 -12.28 22.18 -3.46
C LYS A 84 -12.34 22.29 -1.94
N VAL A 85 -12.18 21.17 -1.25
CA VAL A 85 -11.77 21.13 0.15
C VAL A 85 -10.28 20.80 0.10
N GLY A 86 -9.48 21.64 0.75
CA GLY A 86 -8.04 21.75 0.57
C GLY A 86 -7.30 20.41 0.61
N ASN A 87 -6.22 20.37 -0.18
CA ASN A 87 -5.21 19.31 -0.20
C ASN A 87 -4.86 18.84 1.21
N ILE A 88 -5.37 17.66 1.56
CA ILE A 88 -4.62 16.70 2.35
C ILE A 88 -4.31 15.59 1.35
N SER A 89 -3.08 15.58 0.87
CA SER A 89 -2.50 14.48 0.09
C SER A 89 -2.44 13.24 0.98
N GLY A 90 -3.56 12.51 1.04
CA GLY A 90 -3.58 11.12 1.42
C GLY A 90 -3.25 10.31 0.18
N ASP A 91 -1.98 9.96 0.02
CA ASP A 91 -1.53 8.91 -0.88
C ASP A 91 -2.33 7.63 -0.55
N ASP A 92 -3.09 7.12 -1.50
CA ASP A 92 -3.81 5.85 -1.37
C ASP A 92 -2.76 4.72 -1.25
N GLY A 93 -2.35 4.45 -0.02
CA GLY A 93 -1.21 3.61 0.38
C GLY A 93 -1.31 2.14 -0.05
N SER A 94 -1.22 1.87 -1.35
CA SER A 94 -1.12 0.53 -1.93
C SER A 94 -0.03 0.38 -2.98
N THR A 95 0.44 1.47 -3.61
CA THR A 95 1.52 1.39 -4.59
C THR A 95 2.79 2.02 -4.04
N PRO A 96 3.95 1.33 -4.09
CA PRO A 96 5.20 1.93 -3.67
C PRO A 96 5.51 3.18 -4.49
N ARG A 97 5.83 4.29 -3.82
CA ARG A 97 6.32 5.51 -4.50
C ARG A 97 7.51 5.21 -5.39
N GLU A 98 7.70 6.02 -6.43
CA GLU A 98 8.79 5.82 -7.38
C GLU A 98 10.16 5.84 -6.68
N ARG A 99 11.05 4.95 -7.10
CA ARG A 99 12.38 4.83 -6.51
C ARG A 99 13.24 6.00 -6.99
N PRO A 100 13.83 6.82 -6.10
CA PRO A 100 14.72 7.90 -6.50
C PRO A 100 15.96 7.38 -7.23
N GLN A 101 16.49 8.19 -8.14
CA GLN A 101 17.77 7.90 -8.80
C GLN A 101 18.95 8.06 -7.85
N LEU A 102 18.84 8.95 -6.87
CA LEU A 102 19.88 9.24 -5.88
C LEU A 102 19.27 9.19 -4.48
N THR A 103 19.93 8.46 -3.58
CA THR A 103 19.54 8.35 -2.17
C THR A 103 20.74 8.56 -1.28
N LYS A 104 20.54 9.11 -0.07
CA LYS A 104 21.56 9.17 0.98
C LYS A 104 21.36 8.01 1.94
N GLY A 105 22.40 7.54 2.61
CA GLY A 105 22.25 6.39 3.49
C GLY A 105 23.52 5.97 4.22
N ILE A 106 23.37 4.95 5.05
CA ILE A 106 24.47 4.33 5.79
C ILE A 106 24.58 2.86 5.42
N THR A 107 25.79 2.32 5.45
CA THR A 107 26.02 0.87 5.39
C THR A 107 26.74 0.43 6.65
N GLU A 108 26.09 -0.43 7.44
CA GLU A 108 26.65 -0.99 8.66
C GLU A 108 27.04 -2.45 8.47
N LYS A 109 28.28 -2.77 8.87
CA LYS A 109 28.75 -4.14 8.96
C LYS A 109 28.35 -4.74 10.31
N VAL A 110 27.47 -5.72 10.29
CA VAL A 110 26.96 -6.43 11.46
C VAL A 110 27.46 -7.87 11.47
N ARG A 111 27.99 -8.34 12.62
CA ARG A 111 28.36 -9.74 12.80
C ARG A 111 27.14 -10.57 13.20
N VAL A 112 26.81 -11.58 12.39
CA VAL A 112 25.72 -12.55 12.63
C VAL A 112 26.30 -13.97 12.72
N GLY A 113 25.48 -14.97 13.03
CA GLY A 113 25.95 -16.36 13.15
C GLY A 113 26.56 -16.93 11.87
N CYS A 114 26.04 -16.50 10.72
CA CYS A 114 26.50 -16.97 9.41
C CYS A 114 27.67 -16.14 8.82
N GLY A 115 28.21 -15.16 9.55
CA GLY A 115 29.32 -14.32 9.10
C GLY A 115 29.05 -12.83 9.22
N ASN A 116 29.56 -12.05 8.26
CA ASN A 116 29.32 -10.61 8.20
C ASN A 116 28.11 -10.33 7.30
N LEU A 117 27.15 -9.58 7.84
CA LEU A 117 26.04 -9.00 7.12
C LEU A 117 26.30 -7.51 6.96
N TYR A 118 26.22 -6.99 5.74
CA TYR A 118 26.23 -5.57 5.47
C TYR A 118 24.78 -5.13 5.28
N VAL A 119 24.31 -4.22 6.12
CA VAL A 119 22.97 -3.66 6.04
C VAL A 119 23.11 -2.22 5.56
N THR A 120 22.53 -1.93 4.40
CA THR A 120 22.46 -0.57 3.86
C THR A 120 21.05 -0.05 4.06
N VAL A 121 20.90 1.13 4.66
CA VAL A 121 19.61 1.81 4.83
C VAL A 121 19.72 3.18 4.17
N ASN A 122 18.85 3.41 3.21
CA ASN A 122 18.80 4.61 2.39
C ASN A 122 17.52 5.40 2.66
N TYR A 123 17.65 6.72 2.56
CA TYR A 123 16.60 7.69 2.76
C TYR A 123 16.70 8.81 1.72
N ASP A 124 15.60 9.52 1.54
CA ASP A 124 15.48 10.73 0.75
C ASP A 124 14.68 11.79 1.52
N GLU A 125 14.21 12.81 0.82
CA GLU A 125 13.43 13.93 1.38
C GLU A 125 12.11 13.50 2.05
N ASN A 126 11.56 12.34 1.65
CA ASN A 126 10.32 11.78 2.21
C ASN A 126 10.60 10.70 3.28
N GLY A 127 11.84 10.56 3.73
CA GLY A 127 12.25 9.61 4.76
C GLY A 127 12.86 8.32 4.21
N ILE A 128 12.91 7.28 5.07
CA ILE A 128 13.58 6.01 4.74
C ILE A 128 12.82 5.32 3.61
N CYS A 129 13.52 4.98 2.54
CA CYS A 129 12.92 4.47 1.32
C CYS A 129 13.39 3.07 0.93
N GLU A 130 14.56 2.64 1.41
CA GLU A 130 15.17 1.42 0.90
C GLU A 130 16.14 0.77 1.90
N VAL A 131 16.15 -0.55 1.90
CA VAL A 131 17.02 -1.38 2.72
C VAL A 131 17.63 -2.46 1.84
N PHE A 132 18.95 -2.63 1.93
CA PHE A 132 19.67 -3.75 1.32
C PHE A 132 20.42 -4.57 2.35
N THR A 133 20.59 -5.84 2.02
CA THR A 133 21.48 -6.73 2.75
C THR A 133 22.41 -7.45 1.82
N ASN A 134 23.70 -7.51 2.18
CA ASN A 134 24.68 -8.34 1.50
C ASN A 134 25.44 -9.20 2.52
N VAL A 135 25.66 -10.47 2.22
CA VAL A 135 26.39 -11.40 3.08
C VAL A 135 27.80 -11.58 2.51
N GLY A 136 28.82 -11.23 3.30
CA GLY A 136 30.19 -11.08 2.77
C GLY A 136 30.92 -12.39 2.41
N LYS A 137 30.47 -13.57 2.85
CA LYS A 137 31.04 -14.87 2.47
C LYS A 137 29.90 -15.86 2.23
N ALA A 138 30.12 -16.84 1.35
CA ALA A 138 29.18 -17.92 1.11
C ALA A 138 28.89 -18.68 2.42
N GLY A 139 27.62 -18.70 2.83
CA GLY A 139 27.16 -19.34 4.06
C GLY A 139 25.84 -18.75 4.56
N GLY A 140 25.03 -19.56 5.25
CA GLY A 140 23.75 -19.12 5.80
C GLY A 140 22.62 -19.02 4.78
N CYS A 141 21.73 -18.03 4.97
CA CYS A 141 20.48 -17.88 4.23
C CYS A 141 20.40 -16.51 3.53
N PRO A 142 21.33 -16.18 2.60
CA PRO A 142 21.39 -14.86 1.96
C PRO A 142 20.10 -14.49 1.23
N SER A 143 19.46 -15.47 0.58
CA SER A 143 18.17 -15.28 -0.11
C SER A 143 17.06 -14.79 0.82
N GLN A 144 17.04 -15.25 2.07
CA GLN A 144 16.02 -14.87 3.04
C GLN A 144 16.23 -13.45 3.57
N SER A 145 17.48 -13.06 3.85
CA SER A 145 17.80 -11.68 4.22
C SER A 145 17.51 -10.70 3.08
N GLU A 146 17.84 -11.08 1.85
CA GLU A 146 17.58 -10.25 0.67
C GLU A 146 16.07 -10.10 0.41
N ALA A 147 15.30 -11.20 0.47
CA ALA A 147 13.85 -11.15 0.33
C ALA A 147 13.22 -10.25 1.40
N THR A 148 13.68 -10.37 2.65
CA THR A 148 13.22 -9.51 3.76
C THR A 148 13.51 -8.03 3.47
N ALA A 149 14.73 -7.69 3.05
CA ALA A 149 15.13 -6.32 2.74
C ALA A 149 14.34 -5.72 1.55
N ARG A 150 14.08 -6.52 0.51
CA ARG A 150 13.25 -6.11 -0.64
C ARG A 150 11.80 -5.82 -0.23
N LEU A 151 11.19 -6.68 0.59
CA LEU A 151 9.83 -6.47 1.09
C LEU A 151 9.73 -5.24 1.98
N ILE A 152 10.72 -5.02 2.86
CA ILE A 152 10.80 -3.80 3.68
C ILE A 152 10.89 -2.56 2.79
N SER A 153 11.72 -2.58 1.76
CA SER A 153 11.87 -1.45 0.82
C SER A 153 10.58 -1.13 0.06
N ILE A 154 9.78 -2.15 -0.29
CA ILE A 154 8.46 -1.98 -0.87
C ILE A 154 7.52 -1.35 0.17
N GLY A 155 7.46 -1.92 1.38
CA GLY A 155 6.59 -1.43 2.45
C GLY A 155 6.87 0.03 2.81
N LEU A 156 8.14 0.40 2.98
CA LEU A 156 8.56 1.77 3.27
C LEU A 156 8.12 2.75 2.17
N ARG A 157 8.30 2.38 0.89
CA ARG A 157 7.82 3.20 -0.23
C ARG A 157 6.30 3.23 -0.36
N SER A 158 5.59 2.25 0.20
CA SER A 158 4.13 2.22 0.28
C SER A 158 3.57 2.97 1.50
N GLY A 159 4.40 3.71 2.24
CA GLY A 159 3.96 4.50 3.39
C GLY A 159 3.78 3.69 4.68
N MET A 160 4.39 2.49 4.79
CA MET A 160 4.41 1.78 6.07
C MET A 160 5.20 2.55 7.11
N ASP A 161 4.63 2.65 8.31
CA ASP A 161 5.31 3.22 9.47
C ASP A 161 6.61 2.46 9.81
N VAL A 162 7.69 3.23 9.92
CA VAL A 162 9.04 2.70 10.17
C VAL A 162 9.13 2.06 11.55
N GLU A 163 8.50 2.67 12.57
CA GLU A 163 8.51 2.15 13.94
C GLU A 163 7.82 0.78 14.02
N SER A 164 6.70 0.63 13.32
CA SER A 164 5.99 -0.64 13.16
C SER A 164 6.87 -1.73 12.53
N ILE A 165 7.65 -1.40 11.49
CA ILE A 165 8.60 -2.33 10.87
C ILE A 165 9.70 -2.72 11.87
N ILE A 166 10.28 -1.76 12.58
CA ILE A 166 11.31 -2.02 13.61
C ILE A 166 10.74 -2.95 14.68
N HIS A 167 9.52 -2.70 15.16
CA HIS A 167 8.89 -3.50 16.19
C HIS A 167 8.68 -4.96 15.77
N GLN A 168 8.30 -5.21 14.51
CA GLN A 168 8.11 -6.58 14.00
C GLN A 168 9.44 -7.33 13.81
N LEU A 169 10.51 -6.64 13.42
CA LEU A 169 11.79 -7.28 13.08
C LEU A 169 12.72 -7.43 14.28
N LYS A 170 12.70 -6.47 15.21
CA LYS A 170 13.56 -6.44 16.39
C LYS A 170 13.18 -7.58 17.32
N GLY A 171 14.17 -8.37 17.73
CA GLY A 171 13.94 -9.53 18.58
C GLY A 171 13.79 -10.86 17.85
N ILE A 172 13.62 -10.89 16.52
CA ILE A 172 13.56 -12.14 15.75
C ILE A 172 14.85 -12.94 15.96
N ARG A 173 14.72 -14.24 16.24
CA ARG A 173 15.82 -15.12 16.62
C ARG A 173 16.17 -16.10 15.50
N CYS A 174 17.47 -16.23 15.21
CA CYS A 174 18.00 -17.24 14.29
C CYS A 174 18.84 -18.26 15.06
N HIS A 175 18.61 -19.55 14.85
CA HIS A 175 19.33 -20.62 15.56
C HIS A 175 20.85 -20.53 15.37
N SER A 176 21.31 -20.24 14.14
CA SER A 176 22.73 -20.07 13.84
C SER A 176 23.35 -18.89 14.61
N THR A 177 22.65 -17.75 14.63
CA THR A 177 23.12 -16.53 15.33
C THR A 177 23.14 -16.73 16.84
N LEU A 178 22.10 -17.33 17.41
CA LEU A 178 22.05 -17.62 18.85
C LEU A 178 23.15 -18.60 19.29
N ARG A 179 23.37 -19.68 18.53
CA ARG A 179 24.41 -20.67 18.84
C ARG A 179 25.79 -20.04 18.80
N GLN A 180 26.09 -19.24 17.78
CA GLN A 180 27.39 -18.57 17.64
C GLN A 180 27.57 -17.45 18.67
N ARG A 181 26.49 -16.75 19.05
CA ARG A 181 26.52 -15.68 20.05
C ARG A 181 26.94 -16.19 21.44
N ALA A 182 26.60 -17.43 21.79
CA ALA A 182 27.05 -18.03 23.04
C ALA A 182 28.58 -18.11 23.13
N ASN A 183 29.26 -18.26 21.98
CA ASN A 183 30.71 -18.45 21.90
C ASN A 183 31.45 -17.22 21.38
N ASN A 184 30.74 -16.22 20.84
CA ASN A 184 31.32 -15.04 20.23
C ASN A 184 30.61 -13.76 20.70
N LYS A 185 31.31 -12.98 21.53
CA LYS A 185 30.82 -11.73 22.13
C LYS A 185 30.64 -10.59 21.12
N ASP A 186 31.21 -10.69 19.92
CA ASP A 186 31.08 -9.66 18.88
C ASP A 186 29.70 -9.69 18.22
N ILE A 187 28.94 -10.77 18.39
CA ILE A 187 27.57 -10.90 17.86
C ILE A 187 26.59 -10.19 18.81
N LYS A 188 26.23 -8.96 18.45
CA LYS A 188 25.31 -8.09 19.23
C LYS A 188 23.84 -8.21 18.84
N VAL A 189 23.53 -9.01 17.82
CA VAL A 189 22.18 -9.17 17.24
C VAL A 189 21.67 -10.59 17.40
N LEU A 190 20.36 -10.80 17.18
CA LEU A 190 19.71 -12.10 17.33
C LEU A 190 19.47 -12.83 15.99
N SER A 191 19.44 -12.09 14.88
CA SER A 191 19.22 -12.59 13.51
C SER A 191 19.53 -11.52 12.46
N CYS A 192 19.42 -11.85 11.17
CA CYS A 192 19.50 -10.85 10.10
C CYS A 192 18.35 -9.83 10.15
N PRO A 193 17.06 -10.22 10.34
CA PRO A 193 15.98 -9.27 10.60
C PRO A 193 16.22 -8.34 11.79
N ASP A 194 16.73 -8.87 12.91
CA ASP A 194 17.08 -8.04 14.09
C ASP A 194 18.21 -7.05 13.79
N ALA A 195 19.19 -7.46 12.96
CA ALA A 195 20.24 -6.57 12.47
C ALA A 195 19.69 -5.44 11.59
N ILE A 196 18.75 -5.75 10.69
CA ILE A 196 18.06 -4.74 9.86
C ILE A 196 17.36 -3.73 10.76
N ALA A 197 16.52 -4.21 11.70
CA ALA A 197 15.76 -3.35 12.61
C ALA A 197 16.65 -2.37 13.39
N ARG A 198 17.76 -2.87 13.95
CA ARG A 198 18.73 -2.05 14.70
C ARG A 198 19.45 -1.03 13.83
N THR A 199 19.73 -1.36 12.58
CA THR A 199 20.39 -0.43 11.65
C THR A 199 19.45 0.70 11.27
N ILE A 200 18.18 0.40 10.98
CA ILE A 200 17.13 1.39 10.72
C ILE A 200 16.94 2.30 11.96
N GLU A 201 16.80 1.70 13.15
CA GLU A 201 16.65 2.42 14.41
C GLU A 201 17.86 3.36 14.69
N LYS A 202 19.07 2.92 14.37
CA LYS A 202 20.28 3.73 14.52
C LYS A 202 20.29 4.92 13.57
N LEU A 203 19.85 4.73 12.33
CA LEU A 203 19.71 5.80 11.35
C LEU A 203 18.66 6.83 11.79
N MET A 204 17.50 6.39 12.27
CA MET A 204 16.45 7.30 12.81
C MET A 204 16.95 8.14 14.00
N ASN A 205 17.80 7.55 14.84
CA ASN A 205 18.40 8.24 15.98
C ASN A 205 19.61 9.12 15.62
N SER A 206 20.09 9.05 14.37
CA SER A 206 21.19 9.87 13.89
C SER A 206 20.68 11.27 13.54
N LYS A 207 21.43 12.30 13.94
CA LYS A 207 21.01 13.72 13.84
C LYS A 207 20.69 14.20 12.41
N GLU A 208 21.11 13.49 11.37
CA GLU A 208 20.90 13.87 9.97
C GLU A 208 19.43 13.77 9.50
N ILE A 209 18.60 12.92 10.12
CA ILE A 209 17.17 12.80 9.76
C ILE A 209 16.29 13.76 10.58
N LYS A 210 16.73 14.23 11.75
CA LYS A 210 15.93 15.14 12.58
C LYS A 210 15.86 16.59 12.07
N ASN A 211 16.66 16.94 11.06
CA ASN A 211 16.73 18.29 10.52
C ASN A 211 15.85 18.52 9.28
N CYS A 212 15.05 17.54 8.82
CA CYS A 212 14.13 17.73 7.69
C CYS A 212 12.70 18.13 8.10
N ASP A 213 12.39 18.13 9.40
CA ASP A 213 11.04 18.45 9.89
C ASP A 213 10.87 19.92 10.32
N ASP A 214 11.95 20.72 10.32
CA ASP A 214 11.93 22.11 10.79
C ASP A 214 12.92 22.96 9.98
N GLU A 215 12.46 23.57 8.89
CA GLU A 215 12.85 24.93 8.46
C GLU A 215 12.07 25.38 7.21
N THR A 216 11.09 26.27 7.43
CA THR A 216 10.60 27.22 6.44
C THR A 216 11.68 28.24 6.08
N ILE A 217 12.02 28.42 4.79
CA ILE A 217 12.61 29.62 4.15
C ILE A 217 12.36 29.45 2.64
N ALA A 218 11.42 30.20 2.03
CA ALA A 218 11.58 31.53 1.43
C ALA A 218 12.40 31.56 0.13
N ASP A 219 11.68 31.90 -0.95
CA ASP A 219 12.05 32.59 -2.20
C ASP A 219 13.51 32.61 -2.73
N ASN A 220 13.58 32.21 -4.01
CA ASN A 220 14.37 32.75 -5.14
C ASN A 220 15.91 32.64 -5.14
N MET A 221 16.45 31.90 -6.12
CA MET A 221 17.08 32.51 -7.31
C MET A 221 17.41 31.49 -8.42
N TYR A 222 17.12 31.93 -9.64
CA TYR A 222 17.42 31.32 -10.95
C TYR A 222 18.92 31.16 -11.23
N ILE A 223 19.28 30.12 -12.01
CA ILE A 223 20.12 30.24 -13.23
C ILE A 223 19.60 29.23 -14.27
N ASP A 224 19.09 29.76 -15.38
CA ASP A 224 18.90 29.08 -16.68
C ASP A 224 20.27 28.75 -17.31
N ASP A 225 20.39 27.58 -17.95
CA ASP A 225 20.70 27.54 -19.39
C ASP A 225 20.68 26.09 -19.94
N LEU A 226 19.74 25.87 -20.86
CA LEU A 226 19.86 25.23 -22.18
C LEU A 226 20.52 23.83 -22.29
N ILE A 227 19.69 22.85 -22.69
CA ILE A 227 19.85 22.02 -23.92
C ILE A 227 18.48 21.37 -24.22
N GLU A 228 17.93 21.68 -25.39
CA GLU A 228 16.81 20.96 -26.02
C GLU A 228 17.32 19.69 -26.71
N GLU A 229 16.75 18.52 -26.42
CA GLU A 229 16.72 17.39 -27.38
C GLU A 229 15.43 16.56 -27.24
N GLU A 230 15.07 15.94 -28.37
CA GLU A 230 13.73 15.54 -28.81
C GLU A 230 13.14 14.27 -28.15
N LYS A 231 11.80 14.22 -28.01
CA LYS A 231 11.04 13.03 -27.55
C LYS A 231 10.84 12.00 -28.67
N PRO A 232 11.21 10.71 -28.52
CA PRO A 232 10.71 9.66 -29.39
C PRO A 232 9.39 9.05 -28.87
N LYS A 233 8.56 8.63 -29.84
CA LYS A 233 7.19 8.12 -29.71
C LYS A 233 7.11 6.80 -28.90
N LYS A 234 6.03 6.67 -28.11
CA LYS A 234 5.64 5.48 -27.31
C LYS A 234 5.74 4.19 -28.14
N GLN A 235 6.50 3.20 -27.66
CA GLN A 235 6.61 1.88 -28.28
C GLN A 235 5.89 0.80 -27.47
N ASP A 236 5.30 -0.16 -28.20
CA ASP A 236 4.58 -1.35 -27.76
C ASP A 236 5.47 -2.39 -27.07
N VAL A 237 5.98 -2.07 -25.87
CA VAL A 237 6.82 -2.96 -25.06
C VAL A 237 6.20 -3.22 -23.69
N CYS A 238 6.36 -4.46 -23.21
CA CYS A 238 5.84 -4.95 -21.95
C CYS A 238 6.55 -4.25 -20.79
N PRO A 239 5.82 -3.66 -19.83
CA PRO A 239 6.41 -2.93 -18.72
C PRO A 239 7.14 -3.84 -17.71
N GLU A 240 6.88 -5.17 -17.73
CA GLU A 240 7.52 -6.09 -16.78
C GLU A 240 8.77 -6.77 -17.31
N CYS A 241 8.85 -7.06 -18.62
CA CYS A 241 10.00 -7.78 -19.19
C CYS A 241 10.56 -7.20 -20.48
N GLY A 242 10.03 -6.06 -20.96
CA GLY A 242 10.53 -5.36 -22.15
C GLY A 242 10.23 -6.02 -23.50
N ASN A 243 9.57 -7.19 -23.51
CA ASN A 243 9.17 -7.87 -24.76
C ASN A 243 7.93 -7.25 -25.41
N LYS A 244 7.70 -7.50 -26.71
CA LYS A 244 6.53 -7.00 -27.41
C LYS A 244 5.21 -7.49 -26.79
N ILE A 245 4.24 -6.58 -26.73
CA ILE A 245 2.87 -6.85 -26.27
C ILE A 245 1.92 -7.04 -27.46
N THR A 246 0.88 -7.86 -27.27
CA THR A 246 -0.15 -8.17 -28.27
C THR A 246 -1.52 -7.79 -27.74
N HIS A 247 -2.41 -7.27 -28.60
CA HIS A 247 -3.79 -6.94 -28.22
C HIS A 247 -4.73 -8.10 -28.56
N ALA A 248 -5.50 -8.57 -27.59
CA ALA A 248 -6.54 -9.59 -27.77
C ALA A 248 -7.70 -9.33 -26.80
N ASP A 249 -8.94 -9.49 -27.26
CA ASP A 249 -10.17 -9.37 -26.46
C ASP A 249 -10.28 -8.10 -25.60
N GLY A 250 -9.83 -6.95 -26.13
CA GLY A 250 -9.88 -5.66 -25.43
C GLY A 250 -8.80 -5.48 -24.35
N CYS A 251 -7.86 -6.43 -24.25
CA CYS A 251 -6.75 -6.41 -23.31
C CYS A 251 -5.40 -6.42 -24.03
N VAL A 252 -4.42 -5.75 -23.43
CA VAL A 252 -3.00 -5.83 -23.78
C VAL A 252 -2.40 -7.02 -23.04
N ILE A 253 -1.82 -7.99 -23.74
CA ILE A 253 -1.27 -9.22 -23.16
C ILE A 253 0.19 -9.40 -23.59
N CYS A 254 1.07 -9.78 -22.66
CA CYS A 254 2.45 -10.20 -22.95
C CYS A 254 2.56 -11.73 -22.91
N PRO A 255 2.82 -12.41 -24.05
CA PRO A 255 2.90 -13.87 -24.10
C PRO A 255 4.14 -14.45 -23.38
N ASN A 256 5.13 -13.61 -23.04
CA ASN A 256 6.38 -14.08 -22.44
C ASN A 256 6.36 -14.10 -20.90
N CYS A 257 5.66 -13.16 -20.25
CA CYS A 257 5.64 -13.04 -18.78
C CYS A 257 4.23 -13.12 -18.18
N GLY A 258 3.18 -13.13 -19.01
CA GLY A 258 1.79 -13.19 -18.55
C GLY A 258 1.19 -11.85 -18.12
N TYR A 259 1.91 -10.73 -18.25
CA TYR A 259 1.36 -9.39 -18.02
C TYR A 259 0.10 -9.17 -18.86
N SER A 260 -1.02 -8.79 -18.24
CA SER A 260 -2.25 -8.42 -18.93
C SER A 260 -2.85 -7.14 -18.36
N LYS A 261 -3.35 -6.27 -19.24
CA LYS A 261 -4.06 -5.03 -18.87
C LYS A 261 -5.26 -4.82 -19.79
N CYS A 262 -6.46 -4.93 -19.25
CA CYS A 262 -7.71 -4.67 -19.97
C CYS A 262 -8.05 -3.18 -19.88
N SER A 263 -8.54 -2.62 -21.00
CA SER A 263 -9.02 -1.23 -21.06
C SER A 263 -10.48 -1.12 -20.64
#